data_AF-A0A1V2ZEU5-F1
#
_entry.id   AF-A0A1V2ZEU5-F1
#
_cell.length_a   1.000
_cell.length_b   1.000
_cell.length_c   1.000
_cell.angle_alpha   90.00
_cell.angle_beta   90.00
_cell.angle_gamma   90.00
#
_symmetry.space_group_name_H-M   'P 1'
#
loop_
_entity.id
_entity.type
_entity.pdbx_description
1 polymer ?
#
loop_
_entity_poly.entity_id
_entity_poly.type
_entity_poly.pdbx_seq_one_letter_code
_entity_poly.pdbx_strand_id
1 'polypeptide(L)'
;MSGDSDLADGRIAAALELRDDVRVSSVALTADDGDDRVTGLSLILGEAATAGDLFSLARDAPGLLPDAPPVHVSVQSANRSALLSGEPGAWIDGAEGTWAAVSAAVPVTGFRATPERLEVSLGSEADLTAAESAAASTGGPAVVFSTPLVALGDGGTGVAARSVLAALAPDVLADVRSVWTDDDRLRLAVDSADRAAIVAEAVSAAPGSAEFATLTMSVGDARILEIGAAPRSLGTAVTDASALLAAPGVTSVARSDRSVTVTASGDDGDLERLLPPARSLAPEGARVCVQRADGTGVCDTSAG
;
A
#
# COMPACT_ATOMS: atom_id res chain seq x y z
N MET A 1 -18.80 45.16 -9.60
CA MET A 1 -17.99 43.96 -9.92
C MET A 1 -16.57 44.18 -9.42
N SER A 2 -16.40 44.32 -8.10
CA SER A 2 -15.11 44.69 -7.47
C SER A 2 -14.74 43.79 -6.29
N GLY A 3 -15.64 42.89 -5.84
CA GLY A 3 -15.31 41.93 -4.77
C GLY A 3 -14.56 40.70 -5.26
N ASP A 4 -14.59 40.43 -6.56
CA ASP A 4 -14.02 39.22 -7.17
C ASP A 4 -12.48 39.31 -7.31
N SER A 5 -11.98 40.51 -7.65
CA SER A 5 -10.55 40.81 -7.69
C SER A 5 -9.94 40.80 -6.29
N ASP A 6 -10.62 41.38 -5.30
CA ASP A 6 -10.09 41.57 -3.96
C ASP A 6 -9.96 40.22 -3.20
N LEU A 7 -10.90 39.29 -3.45
CA LEU A 7 -10.85 37.92 -2.92
C LEU A 7 -9.73 37.09 -3.56
N ALA A 8 -9.50 37.23 -4.86
CA ALA A 8 -8.40 36.55 -5.54
C ALA A 8 -7.04 37.10 -5.07
N ASP A 9 -6.91 38.42 -4.93
CA ASP A 9 -5.68 39.09 -4.52
C ASP A 9 -5.28 38.75 -3.06
N GLY A 10 -6.25 38.69 -2.14
CA GLY A 10 -6.01 38.30 -0.74
C GLY A 10 -5.53 36.86 -0.59
N ARG A 11 -6.08 35.93 -1.39
CA ARG A 11 -5.68 34.51 -1.37
C ARG A 11 -4.32 34.27 -1.99
N ILE A 12 -4.01 34.98 -3.07
CA ILE A 12 -2.68 34.94 -3.68
C ILE A 12 -1.65 35.49 -2.69
N ALA A 13 -1.94 36.62 -2.01
CA ALA A 13 -1.07 37.16 -0.99
C ALA A 13 -0.81 36.15 0.15
N ALA A 14 -1.86 35.52 0.70
CA ALA A 14 -1.72 34.49 1.72
C ALA A 14 -0.91 33.27 1.26
N ALA A 15 -1.11 32.81 0.01
CA ALA A 15 -0.33 31.71 -0.55
C ALA A 15 1.14 32.09 -0.78
N LEU A 16 1.42 33.36 -1.11
CA LEU A 16 2.78 33.89 -1.22
C LEU A 16 3.44 33.97 0.17
N GLU A 17 2.72 34.42 1.19
CA GLU A 17 3.22 34.41 2.59
C GLU A 17 3.54 32.99 3.06
N LEU A 18 2.68 32.01 2.74
CA LEU A 18 2.91 30.60 3.04
C LEU A 18 4.13 30.04 2.30
N ARG A 19 4.34 30.44 1.04
CA ARG A 19 5.51 30.04 0.25
C ARG A 19 6.80 30.65 0.83
N ASP A 20 6.71 31.83 1.42
CA ASP A 20 7.86 32.53 2.00
C ASP A 20 8.17 32.03 3.45
N ASP A 21 7.32 31.16 4.04
CA ASP A 21 7.65 30.40 5.25
C ASP A 21 8.82 29.46 4.97
N VAL A 22 9.90 29.58 5.75
CA VAL A 22 11.15 28.81 5.60
C VAL A 22 10.94 27.28 5.67
N ARG A 23 9.85 26.83 6.29
CA ARG A 23 9.50 25.41 6.41
C ARG A 23 8.84 24.87 5.15
N VAL A 24 8.28 25.73 4.30
CA VAL A 24 7.49 25.36 3.13
C VAL A 24 8.34 25.47 1.88
N SER A 25 8.33 24.40 1.08
CA SER A 25 9.01 24.36 -0.23
C SER A 25 8.05 24.62 -1.39
N SER A 26 6.78 24.21 -1.26
CA SER A 26 5.77 24.36 -2.30
C SER A 26 4.39 24.51 -1.68
N VAL A 27 3.56 25.34 -2.32
CA VAL A 27 2.16 25.57 -1.98
C VAL A 27 1.32 25.31 -3.23
N ALA A 28 0.20 24.60 -3.07
CA ALA A 28 -0.82 24.46 -4.09
C ALA A 28 -2.20 24.71 -3.49
N LEU A 29 -3.05 25.41 -4.23
CA LEU A 29 -4.44 25.67 -3.88
C LEU A 29 -5.35 24.90 -4.83
N THR A 30 -6.39 24.28 -4.29
CA THR A 30 -7.45 23.65 -5.07
C THR A 30 -8.67 24.56 -5.05
N ALA A 31 -9.17 24.93 -6.23
CA ALA A 31 -10.40 25.70 -6.39
C ALA A 31 -11.61 24.76 -6.59
N ASP A 32 -12.79 25.21 -6.17
CA ASP A 32 -14.06 24.65 -6.65
C ASP A 32 -14.40 25.25 -8.01
N ASP A 33 -14.87 24.42 -8.95
CA ASP A 33 -15.28 24.87 -10.29
C ASP A 33 -16.63 25.62 -10.26
N GLY A 34 -17.40 25.49 -9.16
CA GLY A 34 -18.77 26.03 -9.06
C GLY A 34 -18.93 27.35 -8.31
N ASP A 35 -18.03 27.64 -7.37
CA ASP A 35 -17.99 28.85 -6.56
C ASP A 35 -16.53 29.30 -6.52
N ASP A 36 -16.19 30.58 -6.75
CA ASP A 36 -14.83 31.13 -6.66
C ASP A 36 -14.23 30.98 -5.23
N ARG A 37 -13.93 29.75 -4.82
CA ARG A 37 -13.59 29.31 -3.47
C ARG A 37 -12.44 28.33 -3.54
N VAL A 38 -11.50 28.50 -2.61
CA VAL A 38 -10.44 27.52 -2.38
C VAL A 38 -11.00 26.45 -1.45
N THR A 39 -11.08 25.22 -1.93
CA THR A 39 -11.55 24.07 -1.16
C THR A 39 -10.40 23.28 -0.55
N GLY A 40 -9.18 23.43 -1.09
CA GLY A 40 -8.02 22.68 -0.65
C GLY A 40 -6.76 23.52 -0.55
N LEU A 41 -5.95 23.26 0.47
CA LEU A 41 -4.59 23.74 0.63
C LEU A 41 -3.63 22.55 0.71
N SER A 42 -2.64 22.50 -0.18
CA SER A 42 -1.58 21.50 -0.14
C SER A 42 -0.22 22.19 0.06
N LEU A 43 0.51 21.72 1.08
CA LEU A 43 1.81 22.23 1.48
C LEU A 43 2.83 21.10 1.40
N ILE A 44 3.94 21.33 0.70
CA ILE A 44 5.11 20.45 0.73
C ILE A 44 6.19 21.15 1.55
N LEU A 45 6.66 20.52 2.60
CA LEU A 45 7.69 21.07 3.48
C LEU A 45 9.09 20.88 2.90
N GLY A 46 10.02 21.74 3.31
CA GLY A 46 11.45 21.61 3.01
C GLY A 46 12.08 20.41 3.73
N GLU A 47 13.28 20.01 3.29
CA GLU A 47 13.97 18.80 3.78
C GLU A 47 14.34 18.86 5.27
N ALA A 48 14.51 20.06 5.83
CA ALA A 48 14.84 20.26 7.24
C ALA A 48 13.60 20.33 8.16
N ALA A 49 12.39 20.29 7.61
CA ALA A 49 11.17 20.39 8.39
C ALA A 49 10.92 19.13 9.22
N THR A 50 10.39 19.32 10.42
CA THR A 50 10.08 18.25 11.37
C THR A 50 8.62 17.83 11.29
N ALA A 51 8.27 16.72 11.94
CA ALA A 51 6.87 16.35 12.13
C ALA A 51 6.09 17.40 12.91
N GLY A 52 6.71 18.07 13.90
CA GLY A 52 6.09 19.16 14.64
C GLY A 52 5.74 20.36 13.75
N ASP A 53 6.59 20.66 12.76
CA ASP A 53 6.29 21.69 11.75
C ASP A 53 5.06 21.32 10.91
N LEU A 54 4.92 20.03 10.59
CA LEU A 54 3.81 19.49 9.81
C LEU A 54 2.48 19.62 10.56
N PHE A 55 2.44 19.26 11.85
CA PHE A 55 1.27 19.45 12.70
C PHE A 55 0.97 20.94 12.96
N SER A 56 1.98 21.78 13.20
CA SER A 56 1.79 23.22 13.38
C SER A 56 1.18 23.87 12.16
N LEU A 57 1.73 23.63 10.97
CA LEU A 57 1.20 24.19 9.73
C LEU A 57 -0.23 23.73 9.44
N ALA A 58 -0.56 22.47 9.75
CA ALA A 58 -1.92 21.98 9.62
C ALA A 58 -2.91 22.66 10.58
N ARG A 59 -2.48 22.95 11.83
CA ARG A 59 -3.29 23.70 12.81
C ARG A 59 -3.48 25.16 12.41
N ASP A 60 -2.44 25.77 11.86
CA ASP A 60 -2.43 27.19 11.52
C ASP A 60 -3.14 27.46 10.19
N ALA A 61 -3.26 26.46 9.30
CA ALA A 61 -3.84 26.57 7.97
C ALA A 61 -5.21 27.26 7.88
N PRO A 62 -6.19 27.02 8.79
CA PRO A 62 -7.44 27.78 8.82
C PRO A 62 -7.26 29.28 8.98
N GLY A 63 -6.28 29.71 9.78
CA GLY A 63 -5.96 31.12 9.99
C GLY A 63 -5.14 31.73 8.86
N LEU A 64 -4.52 30.90 8.02
CA LEU A 64 -3.69 31.32 6.90
C LEU A 64 -4.52 31.70 5.66
N LEU A 65 -5.79 31.28 5.57
CA LEU A 65 -6.71 31.65 4.48
C LEU A 65 -7.96 32.36 5.06
N PRO A 66 -7.89 33.69 5.29
CA PRO A 66 -8.84 34.41 6.15
C PRO A 66 -10.29 34.46 5.64
N ASP A 67 -10.52 34.29 4.32
CA ASP A 67 -11.84 34.49 3.70
C ASP A 67 -12.58 33.18 3.35
N ALA A 68 -11.91 32.04 3.48
CA ALA A 68 -12.49 30.71 3.34
C ALA A 68 -11.54 29.70 4.01
N PRO A 69 -11.85 29.21 5.23
CA PRO A 69 -11.02 28.17 5.81
C PRO A 69 -10.99 26.99 4.84
N PRO A 70 -9.80 26.47 4.49
CA PRO A 70 -9.68 25.36 3.58
C PRO A 70 -10.44 24.18 4.16
N VAL A 71 -11.42 23.68 3.41
CA VAL A 71 -12.22 22.51 3.79
C VAL A 71 -11.31 21.28 3.87
N HIS A 72 -10.18 21.31 3.18
CA HIS A 72 -9.19 20.26 3.20
C HIS A 72 -7.77 20.82 3.25
N VAL A 73 -6.96 20.33 4.19
CA VAL A 73 -5.54 20.66 4.29
C VAL A 73 -4.72 19.38 4.16
N SER A 74 -3.70 19.44 3.32
CA SER A 74 -2.72 18.38 3.10
C SER A 74 -1.32 18.93 3.31
N VAL A 75 -0.62 18.48 4.35
CA VAL A 75 0.77 18.88 4.64
C VAL A 75 1.67 17.66 4.52
N GLN A 76 2.70 17.73 3.68
CA GLN A 76 3.56 16.60 3.36
C GLN A 76 5.04 16.96 3.49
N SER A 77 5.84 16.05 4.04
CA SER A 77 7.30 16.12 4.02
C SER A 77 7.89 15.97 2.60
N ALA A 78 9.08 16.53 2.35
CA ALA A 78 9.74 16.46 1.04
C ALA A 78 9.94 15.03 0.50
N ASN A 79 10.31 14.09 1.38
CA ASN A 79 10.52 12.68 1.04
C ASN A 79 9.23 11.84 1.06
N ARG A 80 8.08 12.46 1.37
CA ARG A 80 6.75 11.85 1.47
C ARG A 80 6.61 10.77 2.55
N SER A 81 7.52 10.71 3.53
CA SER A 81 7.40 9.74 4.63
C SER A 81 6.41 10.18 5.70
N ALA A 82 6.18 11.48 5.84
CA ALA A 82 5.15 12.08 6.69
C ALA A 82 4.09 12.81 5.85
N LEU A 83 2.81 12.58 6.17
CA LEU A 83 1.64 13.22 5.57
C LEU A 83 0.56 13.45 6.63
N LEU A 84 -0.06 14.63 6.61
CA LEU A 84 -1.29 14.93 7.32
C LEU A 84 -2.31 15.43 6.30
N SER A 85 -3.52 14.86 6.30
CA SER A 85 -4.53 15.16 5.29
C SER A 85 -5.92 15.10 5.87
N GLY A 86 -6.68 16.19 5.81
CA GLY A 86 -8.06 16.24 6.33
C GLY A 86 -8.59 17.65 6.53
N GLU A 87 -9.84 17.76 6.96
CA GLU A 87 -10.40 19.03 7.46
C GLU A 87 -9.67 19.40 8.76
N PRO A 88 -9.15 20.63 8.93
CA PRO A 88 -8.49 21.03 10.16
C PRO A 88 -9.41 20.95 11.38
N GLY A 89 -8.89 20.48 12.52
CA GLY A 89 -9.68 20.39 13.74
C GLY A 89 -8.93 19.76 14.92
N ALA A 90 -9.65 19.52 16.01
CA ALA A 90 -9.08 19.00 17.27
C ALA A 90 -8.43 17.60 17.14
N TRP A 91 -8.74 16.84 16.08
CA TRP A 91 -8.09 15.55 15.82
C TRP A 91 -6.58 15.69 15.57
N ILE A 92 -6.12 16.86 15.10
CA ILE A 92 -4.71 17.14 14.84
C ILE A 92 -3.90 17.02 16.12
N ASP A 93 -4.38 17.61 17.22
CA ASP A 93 -3.70 17.55 18.54
C ASP A 93 -3.63 16.11 19.07
N GLY A 94 -4.71 15.35 18.87
CA GLY A 94 -4.75 13.93 19.20
C GLY A 94 -3.74 13.12 18.41
N ALA A 95 -3.69 13.32 17.08
CA ALA A 95 -2.73 12.65 16.21
C ALA A 95 -1.28 13.03 16.52
N GLU A 96 -1.00 14.31 16.79
CA GLU A 96 0.32 14.80 17.19
C GLU A 96 0.78 14.15 18.50
N GLY A 97 -0.09 14.15 19.52
CA GLY A 97 0.20 13.52 20.81
C GLY A 97 0.44 12.01 20.71
N THR A 98 -0.38 11.30 19.92
CA THR A 98 -0.22 9.86 19.68
C THR A 98 1.07 9.56 18.91
N TRP A 99 1.36 10.29 17.84
CA TRP A 99 2.60 10.14 17.09
C TRP A 99 3.83 10.42 17.96
N ALA A 100 3.80 11.47 18.80
CA ALA A 100 4.88 11.80 19.72
C ALA A 100 5.10 10.70 20.77
N ALA A 101 4.03 10.11 21.31
CA ALA A 101 4.12 8.99 22.25
C ALA A 101 4.77 7.76 21.61
N VAL A 102 4.36 7.41 20.38
CA VAL A 102 4.92 6.26 19.64
C VAL A 102 6.39 6.51 19.28
N SER A 103 6.71 7.67 18.71
CA SER A 103 8.08 8.02 18.28
C SER A 103 9.06 8.16 19.45
N ALA A 104 8.59 8.46 20.66
CA ALA A 104 9.39 8.42 21.87
C ALA A 104 9.67 6.98 22.36
N ALA A 105 8.78 6.03 22.05
CA ALA A 105 8.90 4.64 22.47
C ALA A 105 9.78 3.81 21.51
N VAL A 106 9.67 4.05 20.20
CA VAL A 106 10.32 3.22 19.17
C VAL A 106 10.76 4.03 17.95
N PRO A 107 11.72 3.54 17.14
CA PRO A 107 12.07 4.16 15.87
C PRO A 107 10.91 4.16 14.87
N VAL A 108 10.52 5.36 14.42
CA VAL A 108 9.50 5.60 13.40
C VAL A 108 10.17 6.09 12.11
N THR A 109 9.76 5.55 10.97
CA THR A 109 10.27 5.91 9.64
C THR A 109 9.33 6.87 8.88
N GLY A 110 8.06 6.95 9.29
CA GLY A 110 7.06 7.81 8.68
C GLY A 110 5.69 7.73 9.34
N PHE A 111 4.75 8.57 8.90
CA PHE A 111 3.35 8.50 9.30
C PHE A 111 2.40 9.09 8.26
N ARG A 112 1.14 8.67 8.29
CA ARG A 112 0.02 9.28 7.57
C ARG A 112 -1.11 9.53 8.56
N ALA A 113 -1.52 10.77 8.73
CA ALA A 113 -2.59 11.15 9.65
C ALA A 113 -3.79 11.68 8.87
N THR A 114 -4.98 11.14 9.16
CA THR A 114 -6.28 11.64 8.74
C THR A 114 -7.18 11.80 9.96
N PRO A 115 -8.36 12.45 9.85
CA PRO A 115 -9.30 12.55 10.95
C PRO A 115 -9.72 11.19 11.52
N GLU A 116 -9.76 10.15 10.68
CA GLU A 116 -10.23 8.82 11.05
C GLU A 116 -9.12 7.94 11.64
N ARG A 117 -7.87 8.11 11.18
CA ARG A 117 -6.77 7.22 11.57
C ARG A 117 -5.39 7.86 11.51
N LEU A 118 -4.48 7.32 12.31
CA LEU A 118 -3.04 7.54 12.23
C LEU A 118 -2.35 6.24 11.82
N GLU A 119 -1.80 6.20 10.62
CA GLU A 119 -0.91 5.11 10.19
C GLU A 119 0.54 5.49 10.53
N VAL A 120 1.23 4.64 11.28
CA VAL A 120 2.64 4.85 11.64
C VAL A 120 3.50 3.78 11.00
N SER A 121 4.55 4.19 10.28
CA SER A 121 5.56 3.29 9.73
C SER A 121 6.69 3.10 10.73
N LEU A 122 6.91 1.88 11.20
CA LEU A 122 7.95 1.52 12.16
C LEU A 122 9.26 1.16 11.44
N GLY A 123 10.37 1.20 12.17
CA GLY A 123 11.66 0.72 11.68
C GLY A 123 11.80 -0.81 11.68
N SER A 124 11.03 -1.52 12.51
CA SER A 124 11.12 -2.96 12.69
C SER A 124 9.78 -3.56 13.14
N GLU A 125 9.51 -4.82 12.80
CA GLU A 125 8.37 -5.58 13.34
C GLU A 125 8.52 -5.83 14.85
N ALA A 126 9.75 -5.94 15.36
CA ALA A 126 10.01 -6.18 16.78
C ALA A 126 9.54 -5.03 17.69
N ASP A 127 9.36 -3.84 17.12
CA ASP A 127 8.94 -2.63 17.83
C ASP A 127 7.41 -2.53 17.99
N LEU A 128 6.64 -3.39 17.30
CA LEU A 128 5.18 -3.28 17.19
C LEU A 128 4.49 -3.27 18.57
N THR A 129 4.79 -4.22 19.45
CA THR A 129 4.13 -4.32 20.76
C THR A 129 4.40 -3.08 21.63
N ALA A 130 5.62 -2.53 21.58
CA ALA A 130 5.94 -1.31 22.31
C ALA A 130 5.22 -0.09 21.70
N ALA A 131 5.12 -0.02 20.37
CA ALA A 131 4.40 1.02 19.65
C ALA A 131 2.89 0.99 19.98
N GLU A 132 2.26 -0.19 19.95
CA GLU A 132 0.86 -0.40 20.31
C GLU A 132 0.58 0.02 21.75
N SER A 133 1.45 -0.36 22.70
CA SER A 133 1.33 0.04 24.10
C SER A 133 1.46 1.56 24.26
N ALA A 134 2.34 2.22 23.51
CA ALA A 134 2.48 3.67 23.55
C ALA A 134 1.23 4.37 22.98
N ALA A 135 0.73 3.90 21.84
CA ALA A 135 -0.48 4.43 21.21
C ALA A 135 -1.73 4.27 22.11
N ALA A 136 -1.91 3.11 22.74
CA ALA A 136 -3.05 2.81 23.61
C ALA A 136 -3.14 3.72 24.86
N SER A 137 -2.03 4.36 25.25
CA SER A 137 -2.01 5.32 26.36
C SER A 137 -2.55 6.71 26.00
N THR A 138 -2.91 6.91 24.73
CA THR A 138 -3.37 8.20 24.19
C THR A 138 -4.85 8.17 23.82
N GLY A 139 -5.51 9.33 23.86
CA GLY A 139 -6.90 9.50 23.42
C GLY A 139 -7.06 9.95 21.96
N GLY A 140 -6.05 9.70 21.12
CA GLY A 140 -6.02 10.14 19.72
C GLY A 140 -6.85 9.26 18.77
N PRO A 141 -6.71 9.47 17.44
CA PRO A 141 -7.41 8.66 16.43
C PRO A 141 -6.96 7.20 16.47
N ALA A 142 -7.70 6.32 15.79
CA ALA A 142 -7.33 4.91 15.67
C ALA A 142 -5.94 4.77 15.01
N VAL A 143 -5.06 3.95 15.60
CA VAL A 143 -3.69 3.79 15.12
C VAL A 143 -3.52 2.45 14.43
N VAL A 144 -2.88 2.46 13.26
CA VAL A 144 -2.44 1.25 12.55
C VAL A 144 -0.94 1.32 12.27
N PHE A 145 -0.28 0.17 12.26
CA PHE A 145 1.18 0.10 12.12
C PHE A 145 1.57 -0.62 10.84
N SER A 146 2.40 0.05 10.05
CA SER A 146 3.11 -0.52 8.90
C SER A 146 4.55 -0.77 9.30
N THR A 147 5.16 -1.86 8.82
CA THR A 147 6.54 -2.24 9.14
C THR A 147 7.26 -2.71 7.87
N PRO A 148 8.59 -2.92 7.91
CA PRO A 148 9.29 -3.48 6.76
C PRO A 148 8.80 -4.87 6.34
N LEU A 149 8.28 -5.67 7.29
CA LEU A 149 7.73 -6.99 6.99
C LEU A 149 6.27 -6.90 6.54
N VAL A 150 5.43 -6.09 7.20
CA VAL A 150 3.99 -5.98 6.92
C VAL A 150 3.65 -4.55 6.52
N ALA A 151 3.55 -4.33 5.22
CA ALA A 151 3.07 -3.09 4.63
C ALA A 151 1.53 -3.08 4.57
N LEU A 152 0.94 -1.92 4.85
CA LEU A 152 -0.51 -1.74 4.80
C LEU A 152 -0.94 -1.13 3.46
N GLY A 153 -2.04 -1.64 2.93
CA GLY A 153 -2.82 -1.04 1.86
C GLY A 153 -3.83 -0.03 2.40
N ASP A 154 -4.61 0.54 1.49
CA ASP A 154 -5.67 1.47 1.86
C ASP A 154 -6.71 0.77 2.75
N GLY A 155 -7.10 1.42 3.85
CA GLY A 155 -8.04 0.85 4.83
C GLY A 155 -7.51 -0.30 5.69
N GLY A 156 -6.39 -0.94 5.34
CA GLY A 156 -5.86 -2.11 6.05
C GLY A 156 -5.35 -1.81 7.46
N THR A 157 -5.49 -2.80 8.35
CA THR A 157 -4.98 -2.82 9.73
C THR A 157 -3.84 -3.82 9.90
N GLY A 158 -3.80 -4.87 9.08
CA GLY A 158 -2.79 -5.92 9.12
C GLY A 158 -2.95 -6.91 10.28
N VAL A 159 -4.04 -6.86 11.04
CA VAL A 159 -4.28 -7.78 12.17
C VAL A 159 -4.38 -9.22 11.70
N ALA A 160 -5.20 -9.50 10.68
CA ALA A 160 -5.34 -10.84 10.11
C ALA A 160 -4.02 -11.35 9.50
N ALA A 161 -3.27 -10.46 8.84
CA ALA A 161 -1.98 -10.81 8.24
C ALA A 161 -0.96 -11.22 9.30
N ARG A 162 -0.86 -10.45 10.40
CA ARG A 162 0.02 -10.78 11.53
C ARG A 162 -0.41 -12.06 12.24
N SER A 163 -1.71 -12.31 12.36
CA SER A 163 -2.25 -13.57 12.89
C SER A 163 -1.82 -14.78 12.03
N VAL A 164 -1.90 -14.65 10.70
CA VAL A 164 -1.38 -15.66 9.77
C VAL A 164 0.11 -15.88 9.97
N LEU A 165 0.91 -14.80 9.98
CA LEU A 165 2.37 -14.89 10.16
C LEU A 165 2.76 -15.53 11.49
N ALA A 166 2.05 -15.20 12.58
CA ALA A 166 2.29 -15.76 13.90
C ALA A 166 1.96 -17.26 14.00
N ALA A 167 1.11 -17.78 13.11
CA ALA A 167 0.78 -19.21 13.04
C ALA A 167 1.78 -20.03 12.21
N LEU A 168 2.67 -19.37 11.44
CA LEU A 168 3.68 -20.06 10.64
C LEU A 168 4.79 -20.62 11.52
N ALA A 169 5.35 -21.75 11.11
CA ALA A 169 6.56 -22.27 11.74
C ALA A 169 7.73 -21.28 11.51
N PRO A 170 8.68 -21.14 12.46
CA PRO A 170 9.75 -20.14 12.36
C PRO A 170 10.62 -20.24 11.11
N ASP A 171 10.86 -21.46 10.62
CA ASP A 171 11.59 -21.73 9.39
C ASP A 171 10.82 -21.29 8.14
N VAL A 172 9.49 -21.45 8.13
CA VAL A 172 8.62 -20.96 7.05
C VAL A 172 8.50 -19.44 7.09
N LEU A 173 8.37 -18.84 8.27
CA LEU A 173 8.32 -17.39 8.43
C LEU A 173 9.61 -16.73 7.93
N ALA A 174 10.77 -17.36 8.15
CA ALA A 174 12.06 -16.87 7.67
C ALA A 174 12.18 -16.82 6.14
N ASP A 175 11.36 -17.60 5.41
CA ASP A 175 11.30 -17.56 3.95
C ASP A 175 10.41 -16.41 3.42
N VAL A 176 9.64 -15.73 4.28
CA VAL A 176 8.78 -14.59 3.91
C VAL A 176 9.60 -13.29 3.96
N ARG A 177 9.78 -12.66 2.79
CA ARG A 177 10.54 -11.41 2.66
C ARG A 177 9.70 -10.18 3.00
N SER A 178 8.46 -10.15 2.53
CA SER A 178 7.54 -9.03 2.75
C SER A 178 6.09 -9.48 2.59
N VAL A 179 5.21 -8.77 3.27
CA VAL A 179 3.77 -8.92 3.24
C VAL A 179 3.13 -7.57 2.96
N TRP A 180 2.10 -7.56 2.13
CA TRP A 180 1.22 -6.42 1.93
C TRP A 180 -0.24 -6.84 2.13
N THR A 181 -1.04 -5.99 2.78
CA THR A 181 -2.44 -6.30 3.06
C THR A 181 -3.33 -5.05 3.11
N ASP A 182 -4.49 -5.11 2.48
CA ASP A 182 -5.62 -4.18 2.67
C ASP A 182 -6.76 -4.81 3.52
N ASP A 183 -6.46 -5.93 4.20
CA ASP A 183 -7.36 -6.79 4.97
C ASP A 183 -8.42 -7.57 4.16
N ASP A 184 -8.64 -7.23 2.89
CA ASP A 184 -9.37 -8.08 1.92
C ASP A 184 -8.40 -9.04 1.21
N ARG A 185 -7.17 -8.58 0.96
CA ARG A 185 -6.16 -9.28 0.18
C ARG A 185 -4.86 -9.37 0.95
N LEU A 186 -4.24 -10.54 0.91
CA LEU A 186 -2.91 -10.76 1.44
C LEU A 186 -1.95 -11.05 0.30
N ARG A 187 -0.85 -10.32 0.21
CA ARG A 187 0.23 -10.59 -0.74
C ARG A 187 1.50 -10.91 0.01
N LEU A 188 2.11 -12.05 -0.28
CA LEU A 188 3.38 -12.47 0.31
C LEU A 188 4.43 -12.59 -0.79
N ALA A 189 5.65 -12.15 -0.49
CA ALA A 189 6.80 -12.32 -1.37
C ALA A 189 7.85 -13.22 -0.71
N VAL A 190 8.44 -14.10 -1.52
CA VAL A 190 9.54 -15.01 -1.13
C VAL A 190 10.66 -14.95 -2.15
N ASP A 191 11.82 -15.53 -1.82
CA ASP A 191 13.01 -15.43 -2.66
C ASP A 191 13.10 -16.50 -3.77
N SER A 192 12.40 -17.64 -3.64
CA SER A 192 12.45 -18.71 -4.65
C SER A 192 11.14 -19.47 -4.80
N ALA A 193 10.96 -20.10 -5.97
CA ALA A 193 9.77 -20.88 -6.29
C ALA A 193 9.63 -22.13 -5.40
N ASP A 194 10.74 -22.81 -5.09
CA ASP A 194 10.74 -23.96 -4.17
C ASP A 194 10.21 -23.59 -2.79
N ARG A 195 10.55 -22.39 -2.29
CA ARG A 195 10.02 -21.87 -1.02
C ARG A 195 8.59 -21.40 -1.13
N ALA A 196 8.19 -20.85 -2.28
CA ALA A 196 6.84 -20.36 -2.50
C ALA A 196 5.77 -21.43 -2.23
N ALA A 197 5.99 -22.66 -2.70
CA ALA A 197 5.06 -23.77 -2.47
C ALA A 197 4.90 -24.11 -0.98
N ILE A 198 6.02 -24.16 -0.23
CA ILE A 198 6.02 -24.45 1.21
C ILE A 198 5.28 -23.35 1.99
N VAL A 199 5.61 -22.08 1.72
CA VAL A 199 4.98 -20.94 2.38
C VAL A 199 3.50 -20.87 2.01
N ALA A 200 3.15 -21.07 0.74
CA ALA A 200 1.76 -21.03 0.28
C ALA A 200 0.90 -22.10 0.97
N GLU A 201 1.41 -23.33 1.11
CA GLU A 201 0.71 -24.41 1.80
C GLU A 201 0.50 -24.08 3.30
N ALA A 202 1.55 -23.60 3.97
CA ALA A 202 1.47 -23.22 5.38
C ALA A 202 0.51 -22.06 5.62
N VAL A 203 0.52 -21.05 4.75
CA VAL A 203 -0.41 -19.92 4.78
C VAL A 203 -1.84 -20.39 4.52
N SER A 204 -2.07 -21.25 3.51
CA SER A 204 -3.38 -21.85 3.23
C SER A 204 -3.96 -22.62 4.43
N ALA A 205 -3.10 -23.23 5.25
CA ALA A 205 -3.49 -23.97 6.45
C ALA A 205 -3.67 -23.07 7.69
N ALA A 206 -3.17 -21.83 7.68
CA ALA A 206 -3.25 -20.93 8.82
C ALA A 206 -4.71 -20.51 9.09
N PRO A 207 -5.20 -20.54 10.35
CA PRO A 207 -6.60 -20.22 10.66
C PRO A 207 -7.07 -18.84 10.17
N GLY A 208 -6.23 -17.81 10.29
CA GLY A 208 -6.55 -16.44 9.86
C GLY A 208 -6.57 -16.24 8.34
N SER A 209 -6.13 -17.22 7.54
CA SER A 209 -6.09 -17.09 6.08
C SER A 209 -7.49 -16.97 5.46
N ALA A 210 -8.50 -17.54 6.11
CA ALA A 210 -9.88 -17.53 5.63
C ALA A 210 -10.55 -16.14 5.72
N GLU A 211 -9.93 -15.18 6.40
CA GLU A 211 -10.42 -13.80 6.49
C GLU A 211 -10.21 -13.02 5.18
N PHE A 212 -9.29 -13.47 4.33
CA PHE A 212 -8.99 -12.83 3.06
C PHE A 212 -9.85 -13.40 1.92
N ALA A 213 -10.31 -12.53 1.03
CA ALA A 213 -10.94 -12.94 -0.22
C ALA A 213 -9.91 -13.53 -1.20
N THR A 214 -8.68 -13.00 -1.20
CA THR A 214 -7.62 -13.46 -2.10
C THR A 214 -6.26 -13.42 -1.42
N LEU A 215 -5.51 -14.52 -1.57
CA LEU A 215 -4.09 -14.58 -1.24
C LEU A 215 -3.28 -14.54 -2.53
N THR A 216 -2.15 -13.83 -2.52
CA THR A 216 -1.20 -13.79 -3.63
C THR A 216 0.18 -14.18 -3.13
N MET A 217 0.84 -15.10 -3.84
CA MET A 217 2.24 -15.44 -3.62
C MET A 217 3.07 -14.90 -4.77
N SER A 218 4.16 -14.18 -4.49
CA SER A 218 5.12 -13.73 -5.50
C SER A 218 6.54 -14.19 -5.20
N VAL A 219 7.32 -14.41 -6.27
CA VAL A 219 8.72 -14.83 -6.19
C VAL A 219 9.63 -13.81 -6.86
N GLY A 220 10.56 -13.27 -6.07
CA GLY A 220 11.59 -12.33 -6.51
C GLY A 220 11.05 -10.96 -6.97
N ASP A 221 11.96 -9.99 -7.10
CA ASP A 221 11.59 -8.62 -7.50
C ASP A 221 11.08 -8.53 -8.94
N ALA A 222 11.56 -9.43 -9.81
CA ALA A 222 11.12 -9.56 -11.19
C ALA A 222 9.78 -10.32 -11.34
N ARG A 223 9.21 -10.82 -10.24
CA ARG A 223 7.94 -11.56 -10.21
C ARG A 223 7.90 -12.70 -11.22
N ILE A 224 8.90 -13.57 -11.16
CA ILE A 224 8.95 -14.77 -12.01
C ILE A 224 7.76 -15.71 -11.72
N LEU A 225 7.17 -15.58 -10.54
CA LEU A 225 5.91 -16.21 -10.16
C LEU A 225 5.03 -15.16 -9.47
N GLU A 226 3.77 -15.04 -9.86
CA GLU A 226 2.76 -14.21 -9.17
C GLU A 226 1.39 -14.90 -9.24
N ILE A 227 0.98 -15.55 -8.14
CA ILE A 227 -0.17 -16.45 -8.11
C ILE A 227 -1.20 -15.97 -7.11
N GLY A 228 -2.32 -15.45 -7.61
CA GLY A 228 -3.53 -15.16 -6.84
C GLY A 228 -4.46 -16.37 -6.76
N ALA A 229 -5.02 -16.62 -5.57
CA ALA A 229 -5.98 -17.70 -5.33
C ALA A 229 -6.86 -17.41 -4.11
N ALA A 230 -7.98 -18.13 -3.97
CA ALA A 230 -8.70 -18.20 -2.71
C ALA A 230 -7.84 -18.90 -1.63
N PRO A 231 -8.03 -18.61 -0.33
CA PRO A 231 -7.12 -19.06 0.71
C PRO A 231 -6.82 -20.57 0.71
N ARG A 232 -7.85 -21.41 0.59
CA ARG A 232 -7.72 -22.87 0.61
C ARG A 232 -7.11 -23.47 -0.65
N SER A 233 -7.02 -22.72 -1.75
CA SER A 233 -6.48 -23.21 -3.03
C SER A 233 -5.11 -22.62 -3.38
N LEU A 234 -4.57 -21.71 -2.57
CA LEU A 234 -3.27 -21.08 -2.84
C LEU A 234 -2.14 -22.11 -2.89
N GLY A 235 -1.98 -22.98 -1.88
CA GLY A 235 -0.91 -24.00 -1.86
C GLY A 235 -0.87 -24.86 -3.13
N THR A 236 -2.00 -25.41 -3.55
CA THR A 236 -2.12 -26.19 -4.80
C THR A 236 -1.80 -25.34 -6.03
N ALA A 237 -2.38 -24.14 -6.14
CA ALA A 237 -2.15 -23.27 -7.29
C ALA A 237 -0.67 -22.85 -7.44
N VAL A 238 0.01 -22.57 -6.34
CA VAL A 238 1.44 -22.23 -6.34
C VAL A 238 2.30 -23.45 -6.68
N THR A 239 1.93 -24.63 -6.19
CA THR A 239 2.63 -25.89 -6.53
C THR A 239 2.55 -26.18 -8.03
N ASP A 240 1.35 -26.13 -8.60
CA ASP A 240 1.13 -26.38 -10.03
C ASP A 240 1.83 -25.31 -10.90
N ALA A 241 1.77 -24.05 -10.49
CA ALA A 241 2.44 -22.96 -11.19
C ALA A 241 3.97 -23.09 -11.13
N SER A 242 4.52 -23.56 -10.01
CA SER A 242 5.96 -23.80 -9.85
C SER A 242 6.42 -24.96 -10.74
N ALA A 243 5.61 -26.02 -10.88
CA ALA A 243 5.88 -27.09 -11.83
C ALA A 243 5.89 -26.60 -13.28
N LEU A 244 4.96 -25.71 -13.64
CA LEU A 244 4.95 -25.08 -14.96
C LEU A 244 6.15 -24.14 -15.18
N LEU A 245 6.54 -23.38 -14.16
CA LEU A 245 7.72 -22.50 -14.21
C LEU A 245 9.02 -23.31 -14.42
N ALA A 246 9.09 -24.55 -13.93
CA ALA A 246 10.23 -25.44 -14.15
C ALA A 246 10.28 -26.03 -15.57
N ALA A 247 9.26 -25.84 -16.40
CA ALA A 247 9.25 -26.34 -17.77
C ALA A 247 10.30 -25.60 -18.63
N PRO A 248 11.00 -26.29 -19.55
CA PRO A 248 12.01 -25.66 -20.39
C PRO A 248 11.45 -24.46 -21.17
N GLY A 249 12.15 -23.34 -21.10
CA GLY A 249 11.80 -22.12 -21.81
C GLY A 249 10.80 -21.21 -21.08
N VAL A 250 10.16 -21.64 -19.99
CA VAL A 250 9.27 -20.77 -19.20
C VAL A 250 10.11 -19.83 -18.33
N THR A 251 9.79 -18.53 -18.38
CA THR A 251 10.49 -17.49 -17.62
C THR A 251 9.62 -16.83 -16.56
N SER A 252 8.30 -16.83 -16.74
CA SER A 252 7.38 -16.40 -15.69
C SER A 252 6.00 -17.02 -15.79
N VAL A 253 5.32 -17.14 -14.65
CA VAL A 253 3.94 -17.59 -14.54
C VAL A 253 3.16 -16.62 -13.66
N ALA A 254 2.09 -16.05 -14.20
CA ALA A 254 1.18 -15.18 -13.48
C ALA A 254 -0.25 -15.73 -13.53
N ARG A 255 -0.94 -15.71 -12.39
CA ARG A 255 -2.33 -16.17 -12.26
C ARG A 255 -3.13 -15.17 -11.43
N SER A 256 -4.31 -14.83 -11.92
CA SER A 256 -5.36 -14.09 -11.22
C SER A 256 -6.69 -14.82 -11.33
N ASP A 257 -7.75 -14.23 -10.78
CA ASP A 257 -9.14 -14.66 -10.96
C ASP A 257 -9.58 -14.62 -12.44
N ARG A 258 -8.99 -13.74 -13.24
CA ARG A 258 -9.42 -13.46 -14.62
C ARG A 258 -8.49 -14.01 -15.69
N SER A 259 -7.25 -14.33 -15.34
CA SER A 259 -6.27 -14.76 -16.34
C SER A 259 -5.15 -15.62 -15.79
N VAL A 260 -4.64 -16.49 -16.67
CA VAL A 260 -3.34 -17.16 -16.53
C VAL A 260 -2.46 -16.69 -17.69
N THR A 261 -1.30 -16.15 -17.37
CA THR A 261 -0.30 -15.71 -18.33
C THR A 261 1.00 -16.45 -18.06
N VAL A 262 1.50 -17.16 -19.07
CA VAL A 262 2.80 -17.83 -19.03
C VAL A 262 3.71 -17.11 -20.02
N THR A 263 4.87 -16.65 -19.55
CA THR A 263 5.89 -16.10 -20.44
C THR A 263 6.94 -17.18 -20.71
N ALA A 264 7.20 -17.46 -21.98
CA ALA A 264 8.16 -18.48 -22.40
C ALA A 264 8.90 -18.11 -23.68
N SER A 265 10.10 -18.66 -23.86
CA SER A 265 10.85 -18.64 -25.13
C SER A 265 10.47 -19.82 -26.01
N GLY A 266 10.48 -19.63 -27.33
CA GLY A 266 10.26 -20.71 -28.31
C GLY A 266 9.49 -20.25 -29.55
N ASP A 267 9.29 -21.15 -30.49
CA ASP A 267 8.38 -20.93 -31.63
C ASP A 267 6.91 -21.13 -31.22
N ASP A 268 5.95 -20.89 -32.12
CA ASP A 268 4.53 -20.97 -31.75
C ASP A 268 4.12 -22.39 -31.32
N GLY A 269 4.78 -23.42 -31.87
CA GLY A 269 4.57 -24.80 -31.47
C GLY A 269 5.13 -25.14 -30.09
N ASP A 270 6.19 -24.47 -29.64
CA ASP A 270 6.62 -24.51 -28.24
C ASP A 270 5.57 -23.90 -27.31
N LEU A 271 5.02 -22.74 -27.66
CA LEU A 271 4.03 -22.04 -26.84
C LEU A 271 2.69 -22.80 -26.76
N GLU A 272 2.21 -23.34 -27.88
CA GLU A 272 0.98 -24.14 -27.94
C GLU A 272 1.06 -25.39 -27.05
N ARG A 273 2.24 -25.99 -26.90
CA ARG A 273 2.46 -27.13 -25.99
C ARG A 273 2.32 -26.77 -24.51
N LEU A 274 2.47 -25.50 -24.15
CA LEU A 274 2.30 -25.01 -22.79
C LEU A 274 0.84 -24.61 -22.47
N LEU A 275 -0.05 -24.51 -23.47
CA LEU A 275 -1.46 -24.17 -23.23
C LEU A 275 -2.19 -25.20 -22.35
N PRO A 276 -2.07 -26.53 -22.54
CA PRO A 276 -2.74 -27.50 -21.69
C PRO A 276 -2.36 -27.40 -20.19
N PRO A 277 -1.06 -27.38 -19.80
CA PRO A 277 -0.72 -27.20 -18.40
C PRO A 277 -1.09 -25.80 -17.88
N ALA A 278 -0.97 -24.74 -18.68
CA ALA A 278 -1.43 -23.41 -18.29
C ALA A 278 -2.95 -23.37 -18.02
N ARG A 279 -3.74 -24.10 -18.81
CA ARG A 279 -5.20 -24.21 -18.64
C ARG A 279 -5.56 -24.91 -17.34
N SER A 280 -4.76 -25.87 -16.87
CA SER A 280 -5.02 -26.53 -15.58
C SER A 280 -4.94 -25.59 -14.39
N LEU A 281 -4.20 -24.48 -14.52
CA LEU A 281 -4.13 -23.43 -13.50
C LEU A 281 -5.33 -22.49 -13.52
N ALA A 282 -6.06 -22.42 -14.64
CA ALA A 282 -7.06 -21.40 -14.89
C ALA A 282 -8.30 -21.61 -14.02
N PRO A 283 -8.73 -20.60 -13.24
CA PRO A 283 -10.09 -20.57 -12.70
C PRO A 283 -11.13 -20.67 -13.82
N GLU A 284 -12.36 -21.04 -13.46
CA GLU A 284 -13.47 -21.06 -14.40
C GLU A 284 -13.68 -19.65 -15.01
N GLY A 285 -13.76 -19.59 -16.34
CA GLY A 285 -13.90 -18.34 -17.09
C GLY A 285 -12.62 -17.51 -17.22
N ALA A 286 -11.48 -17.95 -16.68
CA ALA A 286 -10.23 -17.21 -16.81
C ALA A 286 -9.62 -17.38 -18.22
N ARG A 287 -9.07 -16.27 -18.75
CA ARG A 287 -8.36 -16.27 -20.03
C ARG A 287 -6.97 -16.89 -19.86
N VAL A 288 -6.59 -17.82 -20.73
CA VAL A 288 -5.27 -18.45 -20.70
C VAL A 288 -4.44 -17.98 -21.89
N CYS A 289 -3.25 -17.45 -21.63
CA CYS A 289 -2.32 -17.03 -22.67
C CYS A 289 -0.90 -17.52 -22.37
N VAL A 290 -0.21 -17.98 -23.41
CA VAL A 290 1.22 -18.27 -23.39
C VAL A 290 1.88 -17.33 -24.39
N GLN A 291 2.81 -16.50 -23.91
CA GLN A 291 3.41 -15.43 -24.69
C GLN A 291 4.93 -15.39 -24.58
N ARG A 292 5.58 -14.75 -25.54
CA ARG A 292 7.01 -14.41 -25.50
C ARG A 292 7.22 -13.12 -24.72
N ALA A 293 8.47 -12.82 -24.45
CA ALA A 293 8.87 -11.56 -23.79
C ALA A 293 8.48 -10.29 -24.58
N ASP A 294 8.27 -10.39 -25.89
CA ASP A 294 7.82 -9.28 -26.74
C ASP A 294 6.28 -9.08 -26.76
N GLY A 295 5.54 -9.92 -26.02
CA GLY A 295 4.07 -9.86 -25.93
C GLY A 295 3.33 -10.59 -27.06
N THR A 296 4.03 -11.20 -28.02
CA THR A 296 3.41 -12.09 -29.01
C THR A 296 3.15 -13.46 -28.41
N GLY A 297 2.08 -14.14 -28.81
CA GLY A 297 1.76 -15.44 -28.23
C GLY A 297 0.44 -16.03 -28.69
N VAL A 298 0.08 -17.14 -28.05
CA VAL A 298 -1.15 -17.86 -28.27
C VAL A 298 -2.03 -17.75 -27.04
N CYS A 299 -3.30 -17.45 -27.25
CA CYS A 299 -4.30 -17.47 -26.19
C CYS A 299 -5.33 -18.53 -26.51
N ASP A 300 -5.81 -19.17 -25.46
CA ASP A 300 -6.89 -20.13 -25.54
C ASP A 300 -8.20 -19.43 -25.90
N THR A 301 -8.73 -19.73 -27.08
CA THR A 301 -10.01 -19.19 -27.55
C THR A 301 -11.19 -20.06 -27.14
N SER A 302 -10.97 -21.17 -26.42
CA SER A 302 -12.03 -22.11 -26.02
C SER A 302 -12.70 -21.78 -24.69
N ALA A 303 -12.26 -20.72 -24.00
CA ALA A 303 -12.93 -20.19 -22.80
C ALA A 303 -14.03 -19.19 -23.21
N GLY A 304 -15.25 -19.69 -23.39
CA GLY A 304 -16.47 -18.92 -23.65
C GLY A 304 -17.70 -19.69 -23.19
#